data_AF-A0A7X8XD38-F1
#
_entry.id   AF-A0A7X8XD38-F1
#
_cell.length_a   1.000
_cell.length_b   1.000
_cell.length_c   1.000
_cell.angle_alpha   90.00
_cell.angle_beta   90.00
_cell.angle_gamma   90.00
#
_symmetry.space_group_name_H-M   'P 1'
#
loop_
_entity.id
_entity.type
_entity.pdbx_description
1 polymer ?
#
loop_
_entity_poly.entity_id
_entity_poly.type
_entity_poly.pdbx_seq_one_letter_code
_entity_poly.pdbx_strand_id
1 'polypeptide(L)'
;LTKVYRYLVEDLGAHLYMDEICLSVTTPAPYPEWDNCTVEINPFSHQVVRKLSTPNLLIRPWLEEMIAFLKQNKRKLLANGPPATRTLQSHHFQHFVEAGAGESGLIAAHLSTPLAWQGYVVGLPAYKYFRDSLNHGALTLTWSGVWNDHLFPFTPLQLGPGYLIGEERIVTRISGLFGWGDDSRAEVKLYNGKGEPVEAVAVVEREQNGIISYEVRMPSDHVAVLIRQKTR
;
A
#
# COMPACT_ATOMS: atom_id res chain seq x y z
N LEU A 1 -15.00 11.83 -20.25
CA LEU A 1 -14.44 11.40 -18.95
C LEU A 1 -14.68 12.43 -17.84
N THR A 2 -14.31 13.70 -18.03
CA THR A 2 -14.48 14.75 -16.99
C THR A 2 -15.90 14.90 -16.45
N LYS A 3 -16.93 14.86 -17.31
CA LYS A 3 -18.34 14.92 -16.89
C LYS A 3 -18.73 13.78 -15.94
N VAL A 4 -18.13 12.61 -16.08
CA VAL A 4 -18.49 11.41 -15.29
C VAL A 4 -18.02 11.57 -13.86
N TYR A 5 -16.73 11.84 -13.64
CA TYR A 5 -16.23 11.97 -12.26
C TYR A 5 -16.83 13.17 -11.55
N ARG A 6 -17.15 14.25 -12.27
CA ARG A 6 -17.82 15.44 -11.70
C ARG A 6 -19.21 15.09 -11.20
N TYR A 7 -20.02 14.43 -12.03
CA TYR A 7 -21.34 13.94 -11.61
C TYR A 7 -21.28 13.03 -10.37
N LEU A 8 -20.35 12.06 -10.36
CA LEU A 8 -20.17 11.18 -9.20
C LEU A 8 -19.86 11.96 -7.92
N VAL A 9 -19.09 13.03 -8.01
CA VAL A 9 -18.61 13.80 -6.84
C VAL A 9 -19.60 14.88 -6.41
N GLU A 10 -20.14 15.65 -7.35
CA GLU A 10 -21.01 16.81 -7.10
C GLU A 10 -22.44 16.36 -6.82
N ASP A 11 -23.01 15.52 -7.69
CA ASP A 11 -24.41 15.11 -7.58
C ASP A 11 -24.60 13.94 -6.60
N LEU A 12 -23.67 12.97 -6.59
CA LEU A 12 -23.79 11.78 -5.71
C LEU A 12 -22.96 11.87 -4.43
N GLY A 13 -22.07 12.87 -4.31
CA GLY A 13 -21.20 13.01 -3.14
C GLY A 13 -20.18 11.87 -2.97
N ALA A 14 -19.83 11.16 -4.04
CA ALA A 14 -19.02 9.95 -3.97
C ALA A 14 -17.53 10.23 -3.72
N HIS A 15 -16.86 9.28 -3.08
CA HIS A 15 -15.43 9.05 -3.27
C HIS A 15 -15.21 8.23 -4.53
N LEU A 16 -13.99 8.27 -5.08
CA LEU A 16 -13.68 7.52 -6.29
C LEU A 16 -12.78 6.32 -5.99
N TYR A 17 -13.13 5.21 -6.60
CA TYR A 17 -12.24 4.09 -6.84
C TYR A 17 -11.85 4.10 -8.31
N MET A 18 -10.55 3.97 -8.61
CA MET A 18 -10.05 3.87 -9.98
C MET A 18 -9.21 2.62 -10.13
N ASP A 19 -9.75 1.68 -10.91
CA ASP A 19 -9.04 0.47 -11.23
C ASP A 19 -7.93 0.73 -12.26
N GLU A 20 -6.84 -0.01 -12.14
CA GLU A 20 -5.66 0.02 -13.04
C GLU A 20 -5.21 1.43 -13.49
N ILE A 21 -5.15 2.40 -12.56
CA ILE A 21 -4.99 3.83 -12.86
C ILE A 21 -3.80 4.16 -13.78
N CYS A 22 -2.75 3.34 -13.72
CA CYS A 22 -1.53 3.46 -14.51
C CYS A 22 -1.09 2.13 -15.16
N LEU A 23 -1.96 1.11 -15.15
CA LEU A 23 -1.62 -0.26 -15.58
C LEU A 23 -2.35 -0.71 -16.85
N SER A 24 -3.40 -0.01 -17.27
CA SER A 24 -4.23 -0.40 -18.43
C SER A 24 -3.45 -0.52 -19.75
N VAL A 25 -2.63 0.48 -20.11
CA VAL A 25 -1.80 0.45 -21.33
C VAL A 25 -0.43 1.04 -21.02
N THR A 26 0.58 0.19 -20.97
CA THR A 26 1.94 0.57 -20.52
C THR A 26 2.95 0.63 -21.67
N THR A 27 2.66 0.02 -22.82
CA THR A 27 3.57 -0.04 -23.96
C THR A 27 3.60 1.27 -24.75
N PRO A 28 4.79 1.84 -25.03
CA PRO A 28 4.92 2.96 -25.95
C PRO A 28 4.41 2.63 -27.36
N ALA A 29 3.66 3.54 -27.98
CA ALA A 29 3.10 3.34 -29.32
C ALA A 29 3.06 4.66 -30.11
N PRO A 30 2.94 4.60 -31.46
CA PRO A 30 2.86 5.81 -32.30
C PRO A 30 1.46 6.43 -32.23
N TYR A 31 1.18 7.15 -31.14
CA TYR A 31 -0.04 7.95 -31.01
C TYR A 31 0.03 9.24 -31.84
N PRO A 32 -1.12 9.82 -32.24
CA PRO A 32 -1.16 11.12 -32.91
C PRO A 32 -0.52 12.24 -32.06
N GLU A 33 -0.77 12.22 -30.76
CA GLU A 33 -0.19 13.13 -29.78
C GLU A 33 1.16 12.60 -29.29
N TRP A 34 2.18 13.48 -29.29
CA TRP A 34 3.49 13.17 -28.75
C TRP A 34 3.61 13.58 -27.27
N ASP A 35 4.11 12.71 -26.40
CA ASP A 35 4.31 13.00 -24.97
C ASP A 35 5.55 13.89 -24.67
N ASN A 36 6.25 14.33 -25.72
CA ASN A 36 7.43 15.18 -25.71
C ASN A 36 8.74 14.54 -25.24
N CYS A 37 8.77 13.25 -24.93
CA CYS A 37 10.01 12.60 -24.47
C CYS A 37 10.21 11.17 -24.97
N THR A 38 9.17 10.50 -25.46
CA THR A 38 9.28 9.09 -25.83
C THR A 38 9.60 8.95 -27.31
N VAL A 39 10.64 8.18 -27.60
CA VAL A 39 11.13 7.95 -28.96
C VAL A 39 11.64 6.52 -29.08
N GLU A 40 11.56 5.98 -30.28
CA GLU A 40 12.31 4.77 -30.62
C GLU A 40 13.73 5.17 -31.03
N ILE A 41 14.73 4.57 -30.39
CA ILE A 41 16.15 4.80 -30.68
C ILE A 41 16.71 3.57 -31.39
N ASN A 42 17.42 3.79 -32.50
CA ASN A 42 18.16 2.72 -33.15
C ASN A 42 19.30 2.26 -32.22
N PRO A 43 19.37 0.98 -31.83
CA PRO A 43 20.32 0.52 -30.81
C PRO A 43 21.78 0.55 -31.26
N PHE A 44 22.05 0.71 -32.57
CA PHE A 44 23.41 0.76 -33.13
C PHE A 44 23.85 2.18 -33.48
N SER A 45 22.99 2.97 -34.11
CA SER A 45 23.33 4.35 -34.52
C SER A 45 23.01 5.40 -33.46
N HIS A 46 22.22 5.04 -32.44
CA HIS A 46 21.69 5.93 -31.41
C HIS A 46 20.84 7.10 -31.96
N GLN A 47 20.43 7.03 -33.23
CA GLN A 47 19.56 8.02 -33.82
C GLN A 47 18.10 7.75 -33.45
N VAL A 48 17.33 8.83 -33.34
CA VAL A 48 15.87 8.77 -33.19
C VAL A 48 15.26 8.26 -34.50
N VAL A 49 14.54 7.14 -34.42
CA VAL A 49 13.87 6.51 -35.57
C VAL A 49 12.48 7.13 -35.77
N ARG A 50 11.71 7.26 -34.68
CA ARG A 50 10.38 7.86 -34.69
C ARG A 50 9.95 8.31 -33.30
N LYS A 51 8.94 9.19 -33.28
CA LYS A 51 8.22 9.58 -32.06
C LYS A 51 7.26 8.46 -31.65
N LEU A 52 7.21 8.20 -30.35
CA LEU A 52 6.23 7.35 -29.70
C LEU A 52 5.66 8.12 -28.51
N SER A 53 4.59 7.61 -27.90
CA SER A 53 4.09 8.14 -26.64
C SER A 53 3.74 7.01 -25.69
N THR A 54 3.89 7.27 -24.40
CA THR A 54 3.40 6.41 -23.32
C THR A 54 2.05 6.93 -22.83
N PRO A 55 0.98 6.10 -22.81
CA PRO A 55 -0.35 6.53 -22.38
C PRO A 55 -0.37 7.18 -20.99
N ASN A 56 0.43 6.66 -20.04
CA ASN A 56 0.56 7.23 -18.70
C ASN A 56 1.07 8.69 -18.68
N LEU A 57 1.85 9.11 -19.68
CA LEU A 57 2.28 10.51 -19.80
C LEU A 57 1.22 11.37 -20.50
N LEU A 58 0.54 10.83 -21.50
CA LEU A 58 -0.54 11.54 -22.20
C LEU A 58 -1.75 11.82 -21.29
N ILE A 59 -2.12 10.87 -20.43
CA ILE A 59 -3.28 11.02 -19.53
C ILE A 59 -2.96 11.80 -18.25
N ARG A 60 -1.66 12.02 -17.93
CA ARG A 60 -1.23 12.68 -16.69
C ARG A 60 -1.98 14.00 -16.42
N PRO A 61 -2.12 14.94 -17.38
CA PRO A 61 -2.81 16.22 -17.10
C PRO A 61 -4.27 16.03 -16.67
N TRP A 62 -4.95 15.04 -17.24
CA TRP A 62 -6.34 14.74 -16.89
C TRP A 62 -6.45 14.12 -15.48
N LEU A 63 -5.51 13.23 -15.11
CA LEU A 63 -5.44 12.68 -13.76
C LEU A 63 -5.14 13.78 -12.72
N GLU A 64 -4.22 14.70 -13.02
CA GLU A 64 -3.92 15.84 -12.14
C GLU A 64 -5.16 16.73 -11.93
N GLU A 65 -5.90 17.03 -12.99
CA GLU A 65 -7.18 17.78 -12.90
C GLU A 65 -8.19 17.05 -12.02
N MET A 66 -8.41 15.75 -12.25
CA MET A 66 -9.34 14.94 -11.47
C MET A 66 -8.94 14.92 -9.98
N ILE A 67 -7.67 14.66 -9.67
CA ILE A 67 -7.19 14.62 -8.29
C ILE A 67 -7.34 15.98 -7.61
N ALA A 68 -7.00 17.07 -8.31
CA ALA A 68 -7.19 18.42 -7.78
C ALA A 68 -8.66 18.71 -7.48
N PHE A 69 -9.56 18.31 -8.38
CA PHE A 69 -10.99 18.44 -8.21
C PHE A 69 -11.53 17.64 -7.01
N LEU A 70 -11.05 16.41 -6.79
CA LEU A 70 -11.41 15.62 -5.60
C LEU A 70 -10.96 16.31 -4.31
N LYS A 71 -9.73 16.83 -4.27
CA LYS A 71 -9.20 17.56 -3.11
C LYS A 71 -10.04 18.80 -2.79
N GLN A 72 -10.41 19.59 -3.80
CA GLN A 72 -11.28 20.76 -3.64
C GLN A 72 -12.64 20.40 -3.04
N ASN A 73 -13.20 19.25 -3.44
CA ASN A 73 -14.49 18.75 -2.96
C ASN A 73 -14.40 17.86 -1.72
N LYS A 74 -13.24 17.82 -1.03
CA LYS A 74 -13.00 16.98 0.16
C LYS A 74 -13.34 15.50 -0.06
N ARG A 75 -13.12 14.99 -1.28
CA ARG A 75 -13.31 13.58 -1.64
C ARG A 75 -11.97 12.84 -1.67
N LYS A 76 -12.03 11.53 -1.45
CA LYS A 76 -10.88 10.61 -1.46
C LYS A 76 -10.82 9.83 -2.78
N LEU A 77 -9.62 9.42 -3.13
CA LEU A 77 -9.32 8.51 -4.23
C LEU A 77 -8.62 7.27 -3.64
N LEU A 78 -9.12 6.10 -4.01
CA LEU A 78 -8.42 4.82 -3.87
C LEU A 78 -8.13 4.29 -5.27
N ALA A 79 -6.88 3.94 -5.55
CA ALA A 79 -6.49 3.46 -6.87
C ALA A 79 -5.77 2.11 -6.83
N ASN A 80 -6.09 1.25 -7.80
CA ASN A 80 -5.33 0.03 -8.07
C ASN A 80 -4.11 0.38 -8.94
N GLY A 81 -2.92 0.02 -8.46
CA GLY A 81 -1.65 0.20 -9.13
C GLY A 81 -0.90 1.47 -8.66
N PRO A 82 0.45 1.41 -8.59
CA PRO A 82 1.27 2.55 -8.19
C PRO A 82 1.26 3.65 -9.26
N PRO A 83 1.57 4.90 -8.88
CA PRO A 83 1.64 6.01 -9.82
C PRO A 83 2.83 5.84 -10.79
N ALA A 84 2.59 6.02 -12.09
CA ALA A 84 3.63 5.89 -13.12
C ALA A 84 4.62 7.06 -13.18
N THR A 85 4.35 8.18 -12.50
CA THR A 85 5.21 9.38 -12.56
C THR A 85 5.42 9.99 -11.18
N ARG A 86 6.55 10.66 -10.98
CA ARG A 86 6.85 11.42 -9.75
C ARG A 86 5.81 12.51 -9.48
N THR A 87 5.24 13.10 -10.53
CA THR A 87 4.17 14.09 -10.41
C THR A 87 2.94 13.46 -9.76
N LEU A 88 2.43 12.35 -10.30
CA LEU A 88 1.28 11.64 -9.72
C LEU A 88 1.56 11.15 -8.29
N GLN A 89 2.76 10.63 -8.05
CA GLN A 89 3.24 10.24 -6.73
C GLN A 89 3.15 11.38 -5.70
N SER A 90 3.43 12.62 -6.11
CA SER A 90 3.41 13.80 -5.22
C SER A 90 2.00 14.22 -4.80
N HIS A 91 0.95 13.64 -5.40
CA HIS A 91 -0.42 13.91 -4.94
C HIS A 91 -0.79 13.15 -3.66
N HIS A 92 -0.02 12.12 -3.28
CA HIS A 92 -0.22 11.32 -2.06
C HIS A 92 -1.67 10.80 -1.88
N PHE A 93 -2.28 10.31 -2.96
CA PHE A 93 -3.56 9.61 -2.85
C PHE A 93 -3.35 8.14 -2.52
N GLN A 94 -4.39 7.45 -2.03
CA GLN A 94 -4.25 6.07 -1.58
C GLN A 94 -4.16 5.13 -2.77
N HIS A 95 -3.14 4.27 -2.76
CA HIS A 95 -2.97 3.18 -3.72
C HIS A 95 -2.94 1.83 -3.02
N PHE A 96 -3.14 0.77 -3.80
CA PHE A 96 -2.76 -0.60 -3.45
C PHE A 96 -2.24 -1.35 -4.69
N VAL A 97 -1.66 -2.52 -4.46
CA VAL A 97 -1.19 -3.44 -5.51
C VAL A 97 -1.92 -4.77 -5.39
N GLU A 98 -2.51 -5.23 -6.48
CA GLU A 98 -3.14 -6.56 -6.51
C GLU A 98 -2.15 -7.70 -6.46
N ALA A 99 -2.58 -8.81 -5.87
CA ALA A 99 -1.82 -10.05 -5.81
C ALA A 99 -1.30 -10.55 -7.16
N GLY A 100 -2.00 -10.22 -8.27
CA GLY A 100 -1.57 -10.56 -9.62
C GLY A 100 -0.22 -9.94 -10.04
N ALA A 101 0.19 -8.84 -9.43
CA ALA A 101 1.50 -8.22 -9.67
C ALA A 101 2.65 -8.99 -9.00
N GLY A 102 2.34 -9.97 -8.15
CA GLY A 102 3.31 -10.77 -7.42
C GLY A 102 4.16 -9.96 -6.43
N GLU A 103 5.18 -10.63 -5.89
CA GLU A 103 6.08 -10.07 -4.87
C GLU A 103 6.85 -8.84 -5.38
N SER A 104 7.28 -8.86 -6.65
CA SER A 104 7.98 -7.74 -7.28
C SER A 104 7.11 -6.50 -7.38
N GLY A 105 5.80 -6.65 -7.65
CA GLY A 105 4.85 -5.55 -7.63
C GLY A 105 4.72 -4.89 -6.25
N LEU A 106 4.65 -5.70 -5.19
CA LEU A 106 4.59 -5.20 -3.81
C LEU A 106 5.84 -4.38 -3.46
N ILE A 107 7.02 -4.91 -3.77
CA ILE A 107 8.30 -4.24 -3.49
C ILE A 107 8.43 -2.95 -4.32
N ALA A 108 8.09 -3.00 -5.61
CA ALA A 108 8.17 -1.83 -6.49
C ALA A 108 7.25 -0.69 -6.06
N ALA A 109 6.19 -0.98 -5.32
CA ALA A 109 5.22 0.01 -4.87
C ALA A 109 5.58 0.70 -3.56
N HIS A 110 6.64 0.31 -2.84
CA HIS A 110 7.00 0.88 -1.52
C HIS A 110 7.15 2.40 -1.47
N LEU A 111 7.53 3.01 -2.60
CA LEU A 111 7.61 4.47 -2.68
C LEU A 111 6.23 5.13 -2.63
N SER A 112 5.16 4.41 -2.97
CA SER A 112 3.78 4.89 -3.09
C SER A 112 2.83 4.36 -2.03
N THR A 113 2.91 3.05 -1.74
CA THR A 113 1.99 2.37 -0.84
C THR A 113 2.61 1.05 -0.38
N PRO A 114 2.42 0.66 0.88
CA PRO A 114 2.66 -0.71 1.31
C PRO A 114 1.41 -1.59 1.17
N LEU A 115 0.29 -1.10 0.60
CA LEU A 115 -0.95 -1.87 0.59
C LEU A 115 -0.95 -2.95 -0.50
N ALA A 116 -1.14 -4.20 -0.09
CA ALA A 116 -1.42 -5.34 -0.95
C ALA A 116 -2.92 -5.62 -0.99
N TRP A 117 -3.46 -6.07 -2.11
CA TRP A 117 -4.87 -6.46 -2.25
C TRP A 117 -5.01 -7.91 -2.68
N GLN A 118 -5.85 -8.64 -1.93
CA GLN A 118 -6.32 -9.97 -2.28
C GLN A 118 -7.78 -10.11 -1.85
N GLY A 119 -8.67 -9.46 -2.60
CA GLY A 119 -10.09 -9.33 -2.25
C GLY A 119 -10.97 -10.54 -2.60
N TYR A 120 -10.56 -11.36 -3.56
CA TYR A 120 -11.38 -12.48 -4.03
C TYR A 120 -11.18 -13.78 -3.24
N VAL A 121 -10.22 -13.78 -2.32
CA VAL A 121 -9.86 -14.93 -1.50
C VAL A 121 -10.19 -14.63 -0.04
N VAL A 122 -10.80 -15.59 0.66
CA VAL A 122 -11.25 -15.45 2.06
C VAL A 122 -10.71 -16.58 2.93
N GLY A 123 -10.82 -16.42 4.25
CA GLY A 123 -10.46 -17.43 5.25
C GLY A 123 -8.96 -17.65 5.37
N LEU A 124 -8.57 -18.91 5.58
CA LEU A 124 -7.17 -19.30 5.75
C LEU A 124 -6.28 -18.90 4.55
N PRO A 125 -6.69 -19.09 3.28
CA PRO A 125 -5.92 -18.60 2.14
C PRO A 125 -5.66 -17.08 2.16
N ALA A 126 -6.64 -16.27 2.56
CA ALA A 126 -6.47 -14.81 2.70
C ALA A 126 -5.48 -14.47 3.82
N TYR A 127 -5.56 -15.18 4.95
CA TYR A 127 -4.63 -15.00 6.06
C TYR A 127 -3.19 -15.38 5.68
N LYS A 128 -3.01 -16.49 4.92
CA LYS A 128 -1.70 -16.87 4.39
C LYS A 128 -1.14 -15.79 3.48
N TYR A 129 -1.96 -15.27 2.56
CA TYR A 129 -1.54 -14.15 1.70
C TYR A 129 -1.14 -12.92 2.52
N PHE A 130 -1.91 -12.56 3.55
CA PHE A 130 -1.56 -11.48 4.49
C PHE A 130 -0.21 -11.71 5.14
N ARG A 131 -0.04 -12.87 5.79
CA ARG A 131 1.18 -13.23 6.47
C ARG A 131 2.37 -13.22 5.51
N ASP A 132 2.21 -13.75 4.30
CA ASP A 132 3.31 -13.87 3.35
C ASP A 132 3.64 -12.51 2.71
N SER A 133 2.66 -11.62 2.52
CA SER A 133 2.87 -10.23 2.07
C SER A 133 3.75 -9.41 3.01
N LEU A 134 3.71 -9.71 4.32
CA LEU A 134 4.61 -9.05 5.29
C LEU A 134 6.09 -9.27 4.97
N ASN A 135 6.47 -10.39 4.33
CA ASN A 135 7.86 -10.64 3.90
C ASN A 135 8.37 -9.60 2.92
N HIS A 136 7.46 -8.93 2.23
CA HIS A 136 7.74 -7.92 1.23
C HIS A 136 7.39 -6.52 1.74
N GLY A 137 7.29 -6.32 3.06
CA GLY A 137 6.96 -5.02 3.65
C GLY A 137 5.61 -4.49 3.18
N ALA A 138 4.62 -5.39 2.99
CA ALA A 138 3.29 -5.04 2.52
C ALA A 138 2.19 -5.44 3.51
N LEU A 139 1.21 -4.55 3.68
CA LEU A 139 0.04 -4.73 4.52
C LEU A 139 -1.15 -5.11 3.65
N THR A 140 -1.75 -6.26 3.92
CA THR A 140 -2.88 -6.74 3.10
C THR A 140 -4.18 -6.08 3.52
N LEU A 141 -4.89 -5.59 2.50
CA LEU A 141 -6.31 -5.27 2.52
C LEU A 141 -7.10 -6.50 2.07
N THR A 142 -8.06 -6.93 2.87
CA THR A 142 -8.99 -8.02 2.54
C THR A 142 -10.35 -7.81 3.21
N TRP A 143 -11.33 -8.63 2.86
CA TRP A 143 -12.65 -8.69 3.51
C TRP A 143 -12.74 -9.81 4.55
N SER A 144 -11.60 -10.37 4.97
CA SER A 144 -11.58 -11.61 5.75
C SER A 144 -10.82 -11.50 7.06
N GLY A 145 -11.37 -12.16 8.08
CA GLY A 145 -10.71 -12.43 9.35
C GLY A 145 -10.68 -11.27 10.33
N VAL A 146 -10.86 -11.58 11.62
CA VAL A 146 -10.84 -10.60 12.72
C VAL A 146 -9.48 -9.90 12.84
N TRP A 147 -8.40 -10.52 12.35
CA TRP A 147 -7.08 -9.90 12.28
C TRP A 147 -7.05 -8.65 11.39
N ASN A 148 -7.86 -8.59 10.33
CA ASN A 148 -7.89 -7.47 9.39
C ASN A 148 -8.40 -6.18 10.07
N ASP A 149 -9.35 -6.29 10.99
CA ASP A 149 -9.87 -5.14 11.76
C ASP A 149 -8.78 -4.49 12.64
N HIS A 150 -7.77 -5.28 13.03
CA HIS A 150 -6.63 -4.80 13.79
C HIS A 150 -5.48 -4.30 12.92
N LEU A 151 -5.60 -4.27 11.59
CA LEU A 151 -4.54 -3.73 10.72
C LEU A 151 -4.69 -2.23 10.44
N PHE A 152 -5.85 -1.63 10.71
CA PHE A 152 -6.13 -0.23 10.35
C PHE A 152 -6.72 0.61 11.50
N PRO A 153 -6.50 1.94 11.53
CA PRO A 153 -5.63 2.75 10.63
C PRO A 153 -4.13 2.44 10.76
N PHE A 154 -3.38 2.66 9.67
CA PHE A 154 -1.94 2.44 9.60
C PHE A 154 -1.26 3.56 8.79
N THR A 155 -0.46 4.38 9.45
CA THR A 155 0.37 5.43 8.85
C THR A 155 1.82 4.95 8.83
N PRO A 156 2.40 4.58 7.67
CA PRO A 156 3.71 3.92 7.64
C PRO A 156 4.86 4.82 8.12
N LEU A 157 5.72 4.26 8.98
CA LEU A 157 6.98 4.85 9.44
C LEU A 157 8.20 4.06 8.93
N GLN A 158 8.10 2.72 8.93
CA GLN A 158 9.15 1.83 8.47
C GLN A 158 8.57 0.55 7.88
N LEU A 159 9.17 0.10 6.78
CA LEU A 159 8.84 -1.17 6.12
C LEU A 159 10.06 -2.08 6.23
N GLY A 160 9.84 -3.38 6.46
CA GLY A 160 10.91 -4.37 6.49
C GLY A 160 10.44 -5.77 6.12
N PRO A 161 11.39 -6.69 5.87
CA PRO A 161 11.06 -8.06 5.53
C PRO A 161 10.47 -8.78 6.75
N GLY A 162 9.16 -8.94 6.77
CA GLY A 162 8.42 -9.59 7.85
C GLY A 162 7.84 -8.65 8.90
N TYR A 163 7.98 -7.34 8.74
CA TYR A 163 7.37 -6.37 9.65
C TYR A 163 7.07 -5.02 9.02
N LEU A 164 6.15 -4.30 9.66
CA LEU A 164 5.71 -2.96 9.32
C LEU A 164 5.56 -2.17 10.62
N ILE A 165 6.15 -0.98 10.69
CA ILE A 165 5.96 -0.05 11.81
C ILE A 165 5.18 1.15 11.26
N GLY A 166 4.03 1.41 11.86
CA GLY A 166 3.25 2.62 11.62
C GLY A 166 3.05 3.42 12.91
N GLU A 167 2.51 4.63 12.78
CA GLU A 167 2.27 5.51 13.93
C GLU A 167 1.34 4.87 14.97
N GLU A 168 0.34 4.12 14.50
CA GLU A 168 -0.73 3.55 15.32
C GLU A 168 -0.49 2.10 15.69
N ARG A 169 0.30 1.35 14.93
CA ARG A 169 0.55 -0.07 15.20
C ARG A 169 1.82 -0.61 14.55
N ILE A 170 2.34 -1.68 15.12
CA ILE A 170 3.38 -2.51 14.53
C ILE A 170 2.77 -3.85 14.16
N VAL A 171 3.03 -4.32 12.94
CA VAL A 171 2.60 -5.64 12.46
C VAL A 171 3.85 -6.44 12.14
N THR A 172 4.01 -7.62 12.73
CA THR A 172 5.21 -8.44 12.54
C THR A 172 4.90 -9.92 12.53
N ARG A 173 5.62 -10.66 11.68
CA ARG A 173 5.64 -12.14 11.67
C ARG A 173 6.99 -12.70 12.08
N ILE A 174 7.93 -11.84 12.49
CA ILE A 174 9.27 -12.23 12.92
C ILE A 174 9.49 -11.87 14.38
N SER A 175 10.39 -12.62 15.02
CA SER A 175 10.87 -12.29 16.36
C SER A 175 11.72 -11.03 16.33
N GLY A 176 11.67 -10.23 17.40
CA GLY A 176 12.44 -9.00 17.48
C GLY A 176 12.04 -8.15 18.67
N LEU A 177 12.72 -7.00 18.81
CA LEU A 177 12.38 -5.97 19.76
C LEU A 177 11.66 -4.84 19.02
N PHE A 178 10.39 -4.62 19.34
CA PHE A 178 9.53 -3.67 18.63
C PHE A 178 9.03 -2.57 19.57
N GLY A 179 8.95 -1.34 19.07
CA GLY A 179 8.43 -0.19 19.81
C GLY A 179 8.52 1.07 18.94
N TRP A 180 8.06 2.19 19.47
CA TRP A 180 8.09 3.48 18.77
C TRP A 180 9.31 4.33 19.14
N GLY A 181 10.20 3.82 19.98
CA GLY A 181 11.34 4.58 20.50
C GLY A 181 10.95 5.61 21.56
N ASP A 182 9.77 5.47 22.16
CA ASP A 182 9.23 6.33 23.21
C ASP A 182 8.56 5.47 24.31
N ASP A 183 7.81 6.09 25.22
CA ASP A 183 7.13 5.45 26.35
C ASP A 183 5.74 4.88 25.99
N SER A 184 5.44 4.72 24.69
CA SER A 184 4.14 4.23 24.25
C SER A 184 3.91 2.76 24.61
N ARG A 185 2.75 2.50 25.21
CA ARG A 185 2.27 1.14 25.45
C ARG A 185 1.50 0.59 24.25
N ALA A 186 1.38 -0.73 24.19
CA ALA A 186 0.62 -1.42 23.17
C ALA A 186 -0.33 -2.47 23.74
N GLU A 187 -1.51 -2.56 23.14
CA GLU A 187 -2.32 -3.78 23.20
C GLU A 187 -1.79 -4.77 22.17
N VAL A 188 -1.56 -6.02 22.58
CA VAL A 188 -0.97 -7.05 21.71
C VAL A 188 -2.02 -8.05 21.28
N LYS A 189 -2.22 -8.19 19.97
CA LYS A 189 -3.01 -9.27 19.37
C LYS A 189 -2.07 -10.27 18.71
N LEU A 190 -2.23 -11.55 19.00
CA LEU A 190 -1.45 -12.62 18.40
C LEU A 190 -2.37 -13.58 17.66
N TYR A 191 -1.95 -13.98 16.46
CA TYR A 191 -2.66 -14.91 15.59
C TYR A 191 -1.77 -16.10 15.26
N ASN A 192 -2.32 -17.30 15.35
CA ASN A 192 -1.60 -18.52 14.95
C ASN A 192 -1.52 -18.64 13.41
N GLY A 193 -0.90 -19.70 12.93
CA GLY A 193 -0.80 -20.01 11.49
C GLY A 193 -2.11 -20.15 10.72
N LYS A 194 -3.22 -20.27 11.44
CA LYS A 194 -4.57 -20.36 10.87
C LYS A 194 -5.35 -19.04 10.89
N GLY A 195 -4.75 -17.99 11.46
CA GLY A 195 -5.42 -16.69 11.63
C GLY A 195 -6.38 -16.66 12.82
N GLU A 196 -6.30 -17.64 13.72
CA GLU A 196 -7.10 -17.71 14.93
C GLU A 196 -6.41 -16.92 16.05
N PRO A 197 -7.14 -16.13 16.85
CA PRO A 197 -6.56 -15.41 17.98
C PRO A 197 -6.04 -16.38 19.04
N VAL A 198 -4.88 -16.09 19.58
CA VAL A 198 -4.25 -16.85 20.67
C VAL A 198 -3.72 -15.89 21.74
N GLU A 199 -3.47 -16.40 22.94
CA GLU A 199 -2.89 -15.58 24.00
C GLU A 199 -1.48 -15.10 23.64
N ALA A 200 -1.20 -13.83 23.92
CA ALA A 200 0.07 -13.18 23.58
C ALA A 200 1.21 -13.51 24.57
N VAL A 201 1.31 -14.77 25.03
CA VAL A 201 2.35 -15.23 25.97
C VAL A 201 3.77 -15.11 25.42
N ALA A 202 3.90 -14.95 24.11
CA ALA A 202 5.13 -14.78 23.36
C ALA A 202 5.66 -13.33 23.34
N VAL A 203 5.02 -12.38 24.03
CA VAL A 203 5.41 -10.97 24.02
C VAL A 203 5.69 -10.49 25.44
N VAL A 204 6.91 -9.99 25.66
CA VAL A 204 7.35 -9.46 26.96
C VAL A 204 7.63 -7.97 26.83
N GLU A 205 6.96 -7.16 27.64
CA GLU A 205 7.26 -5.72 27.74
C GLU A 205 8.64 -5.51 28.39
N ARG A 206 9.42 -4.58 27.82
CA ARG A 206 10.75 -4.18 28.26
C ARG A 206 10.79 -2.66 28.36
N GLU A 207 11.21 -2.15 29.50
CA GLU A 207 11.45 -0.72 29.69
C GLU A 207 12.94 -0.48 29.95
N GLN A 208 13.55 0.40 29.16
CA GLN A 208 14.94 0.81 29.34
C GLN A 208 15.08 2.30 29.05
N ASN A 209 15.61 3.05 30.02
CA ASN A 209 15.83 4.50 29.91
C ASN A 209 14.56 5.29 29.50
N GLY A 210 13.39 4.88 29.98
CA GLY A 210 12.10 5.51 29.65
C GLY A 210 11.53 5.16 28.27
N ILE A 211 12.17 4.25 27.54
CA ILE A 211 11.64 3.72 26.26
C ILE A 211 10.99 2.37 26.53
N ILE A 212 9.74 2.23 26.10
CA ILE A 212 9.00 0.96 26.13
C ILE A 212 9.17 0.24 24.79
N SER A 213 9.47 -1.06 24.89
CA SER A 213 9.57 -1.96 23.77
C SER A 213 9.02 -3.34 24.13
N TYR A 214 8.72 -4.13 23.12
CA TYR A 214 8.09 -5.43 23.22
C TYR A 214 9.02 -6.46 22.59
N GLU A 215 9.57 -7.36 23.42
CA GLU A 215 10.31 -8.52 22.96
C GLU A 215 9.30 -9.55 22.46
N VAL A 216 9.19 -9.66 21.14
CA VAL A 216 8.27 -10.57 20.46
C VAL A 216 9.04 -11.84 20.08
N ARG A 217 8.60 -13.00 20.56
CA ARG A 217 9.17 -14.31 20.21
C ARG A 217 8.17 -15.14 19.42
N MET A 218 8.25 -15.07 18.09
CA MET A 218 7.34 -15.78 17.20
C MET A 218 7.51 -17.31 17.35
N PRO A 219 6.47 -18.06 17.80
CA PRO A 219 6.60 -19.50 18.01
C PRO A 219 6.76 -20.29 16.71
N SER A 220 6.09 -19.82 15.65
CA SER A 220 6.09 -20.43 14.31
C SER A 220 5.55 -19.40 13.31
N ASP A 221 4.58 -19.78 12.50
CA ASP A 221 3.91 -18.97 11.48
C ASP A 221 2.85 -17.99 12.02
N HIS A 222 3.10 -17.47 13.22
CA HIS A 222 2.25 -16.51 13.89
C HIS A 222 2.45 -15.09 13.32
N VAL A 223 1.46 -14.24 13.59
CA VAL A 223 1.55 -12.79 13.34
C VAL A 223 1.12 -12.05 14.60
N ALA A 224 1.91 -11.07 15.01
CA ALA A 224 1.59 -10.16 16.09
C ALA A 224 1.23 -8.78 15.54
N VAL A 225 0.22 -8.17 16.15
CA VAL A 225 -0.17 -6.78 15.94
C VAL A 225 -0.09 -6.08 17.28
N LEU A 226 0.80 -5.10 17.39
CA LEU A 226 0.97 -4.25 18.56
C LEU A 226 0.24 -2.94 18.28
N ILE A 227 -0.91 -2.74 18.90
CA ILE A 227 -1.77 -1.57 18.69
C ILE A 227 -1.39 -0.51 19.73
N ARG A 228 -0.88 0.64 19.28
CA ARG A 228 -0.42 1.71 20.15
C ARG A 228 -1.57 2.28 20.97
N GLN A 229 -1.41 2.29 22.28
CA GLN A 229 -2.31 2.99 23.19
C GLN A 229 -1.84 4.44 23.25
N LYS A 230 -2.60 5.37 22.66
CA LYS A 230 -2.29 6.79 22.77
C LYS A 230 -2.39 7.18 24.25
N THR A 231 -1.29 7.68 24.81
CA THR A 231 -1.33 8.43 26.06
C THR A 231 -2.24 9.64 25.82
N ARG A 232 -3.26 9.78 26.66
CA ARG A 232 -4.21 10.90 26.60
C ARG A 232 -3.51 12.24 26.76
#